data_AF-A0A2T0LSQ3-F1
#
_entry.id   AF-A0A2T0LSQ3-F1
#
_cell.length_a   1.000
_cell.length_b   1.000
_cell.length_c   1.000
_cell.angle_alpha   90.00
_cell.angle_beta   90.00
_cell.angle_gamma   90.00
#
_symmetry.space_group_name_H-M   'P 1'
#
loop_
_entity.id
_entity.type
_entity.pdbx_description
1 polymer ?
#
loop_
_entity_poly.entity_id
_entity_poly.type
_entity_poly.pdbx_seq_one_letter_code
_entity_poly.pdbx_strand_id
1 'polypeptide(L)'
;MSARFQELDWRSTPMGELVLRRRWDPAVAKEVHEIKLNDEFLMSSLFTVAEIELARLALPRVASGSLDVAVGGLGLGYTAQAALEHPTVRSLVVVDALGEVIEWHERGLIPAGATLTSDPRCTLVHGDFFAMIRSAASLDPAVGARTFHAILVDIDHSPRHLLHPSHAGFYQPAGLRRLRDHLRPGGVFALWSNDPPDDEFTAALRESFTGVRADIIRFDNPLQGREATATVYTALDPRAR
;
A
#
# COMPACT_ATOMS: atom_id res chain seq x y z
N MET A 1 29.88 14.40 17.81
CA MET A 1 29.51 13.56 16.66
C MET A 1 28.02 13.77 16.43
N SER A 2 27.62 14.42 15.34
CA SER A 2 26.19 14.52 14.98
C SER A 2 25.67 13.10 14.73
N ALA A 3 24.53 12.74 15.31
CA ALA A 3 23.99 11.39 15.17
C ALA A 3 23.78 11.06 13.68
N ARG A 4 24.15 9.84 13.24
CA ARG A 4 24.01 9.39 11.84
C ARG A 4 22.55 9.37 11.36
N PHE A 5 21.60 9.40 12.29
CA PHE A 5 20.17 9.50 12.08
C PHE A 5 19.55 10.21 13.29
N GLN A 6 18.35 10.73 13.13
CA GLN A 6 17.49 11.25 14.18
C GLN A 6 16.23 10.39 14.27
N GLU A 7 16.00 9.80 15.43
CA GLU A 7 14.70 9.21 15.76
C GLU A 7 13.67 10.34 15.93
N LEU A 8 12.59 10.24 15.17
CA LEU A 8 11.47 11.18 15.23
C LEU A 8 10.41 10.70 16.19
N ASP A 9 10.20 9.39 16.26
CA ASP A 9 9.30 8.77 17.22
C ASP A 9 9.60 7.28 17.42
N TRP A 10 9.26 6.76 18.60
CA TRP A 10 9.34 5.34 18.96
C TRP A 10 8.07 4.91 19.69
N ARG A 11 7.57 3.72 19.37
CA ARG A 11 6.35 3.15 19.95
C ARG A 11 6.51 1.65 20.16
N SER A 12 5.98 1.16 21.28
CA SER A 12 5.79 -0.27 21.50
C SER A 12 4.37 -0.65 21.09
N THR A 13 4.24 -1.50 20.07
CA THR A 13 2.95 -1.93 19.51
C THR A 13 2.80 -3.46 19.64
N PRO A 14 1.59 -4.01 19.47
CA PRO A 14 1.40 -5.47 19.43
C PRO A 14 2.19 -6.18 18.32
N MET A 15 2.57 -5.48 17.24
CA MET A 15 3.39 -6.03 16.16
C MET A 15 4.90 -5.98 16.45
N GLY A 16 5.32 -5.22 17.47
CA GLY A 16 6.71 -4.99 17.82
C GLY A 16 7.05 -3.52 18.06
N GLU A 17 8.34 -3.24 18.17
CA GLU A 17 8.86 -1.88 18.33
C GLU A 17 8.82 -1.12 17.01
N LEU A 18 7.99 -0.08 16.91
CA LEU A 18 7.85 0.73 15.72
C LEU A 18 8.66 2.02 15.86
N VAL A 19 9.54 2.29 14.90
CA VAL A 19 10.43 3.46 14.93
C VAL A 19 10.31 4.25 13.64
N LEU A 20 10.01 5.55 13.77
CA LEU A 20 10.17 6.52 12.69
C LEU A 20 11.48 7.26 12.89
N ARG A 21 12.33 7.25 11.86
CA ARG A 21 13.59 8.01 11.89
C ARG A 21 13.83 8.74 10.59
N ARG A 22 14.61 9.81 10.66
CA ARG A 22 15.16 10.53 9.52
C ARG A 22 16.67 10.50 9.53
N ARG A 23 17.29 10.48 8.36
CA ARG A 23 18.75 10.61 8.22
C ARG A 23 19.11 11.32 6.93
N TRP A 24 20.27 11.97 6.92
CA TRP A 24 20.89 12.40 5.67
C TRP A 24 21.60 11.21 5.01
N ASP A 25 21.27 10.91 3.76
CA ASP A 25 21.98 9.90 2.98
C ASP A 25 22.98 10.58 2.03
N PRO A 26 24.29 10.40 2.24
CA PRO A 26 25.32 11.05 1.44
C PRO A 26 25.42 10.48 0.01
N ALA A 27 25.00 9.23 -0.25
CA ALA A 27 25.09 8.61 -1.58
C ALA A 27 24.11 9.24 -2.57
N VAL A 28 23.00 9.75 -2.07
CA VAL A 28 21.92 10.38 -2.86
C VAL A 28 21.69 11.85 -2.51
N ALA A 29 22.47 12.40 -1.59
CA ALA A 29 22.39 13.79 -1.12
C ALA A 29 20.95 14.24 -0.78
N LYS A 30 20.22 13.40 -0.05
CA LYS A 30 18.84 13.68 0.39
C LYS A 30 18.56 13.22 1.80
N GLU A 31 17.54 13.82 2.42
CA GLU A 31 16.95 13.29 3.64
C GLU A 31 16.11 12.05 3.33
N VAL A 32 16.31 11.00 4.13
CA VAL A 32 15.61 9.71 4.02
C VAL A 32 14.84 9.47 5.30
N HIS A 33 13.54 9.20 5.16
CA HIS A 33 12.65 8.74 6.22
C HIS A 33 12.55 7.23 6.16
N GLU A 34 12.59 6.58 7.32
CA GLU A 34 12.55 5.13 7.45
C GLU A 34 11.61 4.75 8.57
N ILE A 35 10.75 3.76 8.31
CA ILE A 35 9.93 3.10 9.31
C ILE A 35 10.53 1.73 9.55
N LYS A 36 10.83 1.41 10.81
CA LYS A 36 11.31 0.11 11.23
C LYS A 36 10.29 -0.57 12.13
N LEU A 37 10.19 -1.89 12.01
CA LEU A 37 9.50 -2.75 12.95
C LEU A 37 10.52 -3.71 13.53
N ASN A 38 10.74 -3.62 14.84
CA ASN A 38 11.89 -4.21 15.51
C ASN A 38 13.18 -3.80 14.79
N ASP A 39 13.99 -4.77 14.39
CA ASP A 39 15.25 -4.56 13.67
C ASP A 39 15.11 -4.50 12.15
N GLU A 40 13.92 -4.75 11.61
CA GLU A 40 13.66 -4.83 10.17
C GLU A 40 13.17 -3.49 9.61
N PHE A 41 13.51 -3.23 8.35
CA PHE A 41 13.00 -2.08 7.61
C PHE A 41 11.65 -2.45 7.00
N LEU A 42 10.60 -1.76 7.44
CA LEU A 42 9.32 -1.83 6.75
C LEU A 42 9.40 -1.00 5.47
N MET A 43 9.84 0.26 5.57
CA MET A 43 9.81 1.20 4.45
C MET A 43 10.94 2.22 4.51
N SER A 44 11.32 2.74 3.34
CA SER A 44 12.29 3.82 3.19
C SER A 44 11.89 4.75 2.05
N SER A 45 11.94 6.07 2.29
CA SER A 45 11.74 7.08 1.23
C SER A 45 12.86 7.10 0.16
N LEU A 46 13.80 6.16 0.25
CA LEU A 46 14.79 5.88 -0.79
C LEU A 46 14.21 5.05 -1.94
N PHE A 47 13.23 4.18 -1.67
CA PHE A 47 12.76 3.14 -2.59
C PHE A 47 11.24 3.23 -2.87
N THR A 48 10.81 4.35 -3.45
CA THR A 48 9.38 4.67 -3.60
C THR A 48 8.81 4.38 -4.99
N VAL A 49 9.67 3.97 -5.93
CA VAL A 49 9.30 3.83 -7.35
C VAL A 49 8.17 2.82 -7.52
N ALA A 50 8.27 1.66 -6.89
CA ALA A 50 7.27 0.61 -7.01
C ALA A 50 5.93 0.94 -6.32
N GLU A 51 5.96 1.69 -5.21
CA GLU A 51 4.75 2.21 -4.53
C GLU A 51 4.00 3.20 -5.44
N ILE A 52 4.74 4.08 -6.12
CA ILE A 52 4.17 5.04 -7.07
C ILE A 52 3.60 4.30 -8.30
N GLU A 53 4.34 3.32 -8.84
CA GLU A 53 3.90 2.53 -9.98
C GLU A 53 2.69 1.65 -9.65
N LEU A 54 2.49 1.23 -8.39
CA LEU A 54 1.29 0.52 -7.95
C LEU A 54 0.02 1.28 -8.34
N ALA A 55 -0.06 2.58 -8.01
CA ALA A 55 -1.20 3.43 -8.38
C ALA A 55 -1.25 3.71 -9.88
N ARG A 56 -0.10 4.02 -10.51
CA ARG A 56 -0.03 4.38 -11.95
C ARG A 56 -0.37 3.24 -12.90
N LEU A 57 -0.08 2.00 -12.52
CA LEU A 57 -0.42 0.83 -13.33
C LEU A 57 -1.85 0.37 -13.09
N ALA A 58 -2.40 0.58 -11.88
CA ALA A 58 -3.74 0.13 -11.54
C ALA A 58 -4.84 1.08 -12.05
N LEU A 59 -4.76 2.38 -11.72
CA LEU A 59 -5.86 3.32 -11.93
C LEU A 59 -6.28 3.50 -13.40
N PRO A 60 -5.36 3.55 -14.39
CA PRO A 60 -5.73 3.64 -15.80
C PRO A 60 -6.48 2.41 -16.33
N ARG A 61 -6.46 1.28 -15.61
CA ARG A 61 -7.19 0.07 -16.01
C ARG A 61 -8.69 0.15 -15.73
N VAL A 62 -9.11 1.07 -14.88
CA VAL A 62 -10.53 1.27 -14.58
C VAL A 62 -11.17 2.09 -15.69
N ALA A 63 -12.27 1.59 -16.26
CA ALA A 63 -13.02 2.34 -17.26
C ALA A 63 -13.47 3.71 -16.72
N SER A 64 -13.52 4.69 -17.63
CA SER A 64 -13.74 6.12 -17.38
C SER A 64 -14.78 6.46 -16.30
N GLY A 65 -14.53 7.55 -15.58
CA GLY A 65 -15.43 8.11 -14.57
C GLY A 65 -14.69 8.50 -13.29
N SER A 66 -15.44 9.01 -12.32
CA SER A 66 -14.91 9.34 -10.99
C SER A 66 -14.59 8.08 -10.19
N LEU A 67 -13.37 7.97 -9.69
CA LEU A 67 -12.87 6.80 -8.98
C LEU A 67 -13.00 6.98 -7.47
N ASP A 68 -13.46 5.90 -6.83
CA ASP A 68 -13.43 5.72 -5.39
C ASP A 68 -12.34 4.67 -5.15
N VAL A 69 -11.26 5.06 -4.46
CA VAL A 69 -10.08 4.22 -4.28
C VAL A 69 -9.94 3.85 -2.81
N ALA A 70 -9.60 2.59 -2.53
CA ALA A 70 -9.11 2.18 -1.23
C ALA A 70 -7.63 1.80 -1.34
N VAL A 71 -6.85 2.17 -0.34
CA VAL A 71 -5.47 1.71 -0.14
C VAL A 71 -5.42 0.95 1.18
N GLY A 72 -4.92 -0.29 1.16
CA GLY A 72 -4.53 -1.01 2.36
C GLY A 72 -3.04 -0.79 2.63
N GLY A 73 -2.72 -0.25 3.80
CA GLY A 73 -1.38 0.22 4.17
C GLY A 73 -1.19 1.72 3.89
N LEU A 74 -0.68 2.46 4.87
CA LEU A 74 -0.37 3.88 4.74
C LEU A 74 1.13 4.10 4.59
N GLY A 75 1.95 3.45 5.41
CA GLY A 75 3.39 3.46 5.23
C GLY A 75 4.02 4.85 5.36
N LEU A 76 4.75 5.30 4.33
CA LEU A 76 5.19 6.71 4.20
C LEU A 76 4.26 7.55 3.31
N GLY A 77 3.15 6.98 2.84
CA GLY A 77 2.10 7.67 2.09
C GLY A 77 2.27 7.74 0.58
N TYR A 78 3.30 7.13 -0.01
CA TYR A 78 3.59 7.29 -1.44
C TYR A 78 2.53 6.67 -2.35
N THR A 79 2.04 5.46 -2.05
CA THR A 79 0.95 4.83 -2.79
C THR A 79 -0.33 5.69 -2.76
N ALA A 80 -0.70 6.20 -1.58
CA ALA A 80 -1.86 7.07 -1.38
C ALA A 80 -1.72 8.41 -2.12
N GLN A 81 -0.54 9.03 -2.05
CA GLN A 81 -0.26 10.29 -2.73
C GLN A 81 -0.32 10.11 -4.25
N ALA A 82 0.31 9.07 -4.79
CA ALA A 82 0.26 8.75 -6.21
C ALA A 82 -1.17 8.47 -6.70
N ALA A 83 -2.03 7.88 -5.85
CA ALA A 83 -3.44 7.71 -6.18
C ALA A 83 -4.18 9.07 -6.28
N LEU A 84 -3.94 10.01 -5.36
CA LEU A 84 -4.56 11.35 -5.39
C LEU A 84 -4.12 12.23 -6.56
N GLU A 85 -2.91 11.98 -7.09
CA GLU A 85 -2.40 12.63 -8.31
C GLU A 85 -3.18 12.22 -9.56
N HIS A 86 -3.87 11.07 -9.53
CA HIS A 86 -4.68 10.65 -10.66
C HIS A 86 -5.96 11.50 -10.76
N PRO A 87 -6.19 12.21 -11.88
CA PRO A 87 -7.16 13.32 -11.97
C PRO A 87 -8.62 12.89 -11.78
N THR A 88 -8.93 11.61 -11.97
CA THR A 88 -10.29 11.08 -11.83
C THR A 88 -10.60 10.57 -10.42
N VAL A 89 -9.62 10.54 -9.51
CA VAL A 89 -9.85 10.11 -8.11
C VAL A 89 -10.68 11.16 -7.39
N ARG A 90 -11.91 10.76 -7.05
CA ARG A 90 -12.90 11.56 -6.32
C ARG A 90 -12.77 11.36 -4.82
N SER A 91 -12.41 10.16 -4.38
CA SER A 91 -12.16 9.87 -2.98
C SER A 91 -11.12 8.77 -2.82
N LEU A 92 -10.38 8.84 -1.73
CA LEU A 92 -9.39 7.88 -1.30
C LEU A 92 -9.64 7.53 0.17
N VAL A 93 -9.74 6.24 0.45
CA VAL A 93 -9.71 5.73 1.83
C VAL A 93 -8.43 4.96 2.03
N VAL A 94 -7.66 5.27 3.07
CA VAL A 94 -6.44 4.54 3.43
C VAL A 94 -6.69 3.81 4.75
N VAL A 95 -6.55 2.49 4.75
CA VAL A 95 -6.74 1.64 5.92
C VAL A 95 -5.37 1.19 6.42
N ASP A 96 -5.00 1.54 7.66
CA ASP A 96 -3.77 1.08 8.29
C ASP A 96 -4.05 0.50 9.68
N ALA A 97 -3.36 -0.60 10.03
CA ALA A 97 -3.54 -1.29 11.29
C ALA A 97 -2.81 -0.59 12.45
N LEU A 98 -1.78 0.20 12.14
CA LEU A 98 -0.95 0.91 13.10
C LEU A 98 -1.47 2.35 13.24
N GLY A 99 -2.17 2.62 14.35
CA GLY A 99 -2.67 3.96 14.65
C GLY A 99 -1.53 4.97 14.79
N GLU A 100 -0.35 4.51 15.17
CA GLU A 100 0.89 5.27 15.26
C GLU A 100 1.33 5.84 13.90
N VAL A 101 1.21 5.05 12.83
CA VAL A 101 1.58 5.50 11.47
C VAL A 101 0.60 6.57 10.98
N ILE A 102 -0.69 6.43 11.30
CA ILE A 102 -1.72 7.45 11.04
C ILE A 102 -1.39 8.74 11.80
N GLU A 103 -1.11 8.63 13.11
CA GLU A 103 -0.77 9.77 13.96
C GLU A 103 0.46 10.54 13.42
N TRP A 104 1.47 9.84 12.89
CA TRP A 104 2.64 10.46 12.28
C TRP A 104 2.31 11.30 11.05
N HIS A 105 1.33 10.88 10.25
CA HIS A 105 0.85 11.68 9.11
C HIS A 105 0.07 12.91 9.60
N GLU A 106 -0.84 12.73 10.55
CA GLU A 106 -1.66 13.80 11.14
C GLU A 106 -0.82 14.88 11.81
N ARG A 107 0.28 14.48 12.45
CA ARG A 107 1.23 15.41 13.10
C ARG A 107 2.26 16.01 12.15
N GLY A 108 2.26 15.61 10.88
CA GLY A 108 3.22 16.11 9.88
C GLY A 108 4.66 15.66 10.13
N LEU A 109 4.88 14.51 10.77
CA LEU A 109 6.22 13.93 10.97
C LEU A 109 6.77 13.26 9.71
N ILE A 110 5.89 12.95 8.76
CA ILE A 110 6.21 12.32 7.48
C ILE A 110 5.92 13.33 6.35
N PRO A 111 6.78 13.44 5.32
CA PRO A 111 6.60 14.42 4.24
C PRO A 111 5.24 14.37 3.53
N ALA A 112 4.69 13.17 3.29
CA ALA A 112 3.37 13.00 2.68
C ALA A 112 2.21 13.38 3.61
N GLY A 113 2.45 13.47 4.92
CA GLY A 113 1.42 13.71 5.95
C GLY A 113 0.59 14.95 5.68
N ALA A 114 1.23 16.10 5.42
CA ALA A 114 0.52 17.35 5.14
C ALA A 114 -0.35 17.26 3.88
N THR A 115 0.14 16.62 2.82
CA THR A 115 -0.62 16.45 1.56
C THR A 115 -1.84 15.55 1.76
N LEU A 116 -1.66 14.39 2.41
CA LEU A 116 -2.75 13.43 2.60
C LEU A 116 -3.81 13.94 3.56
N THR A 117 -3.40 14.54 4.68
CA THR A 117 -4.34 14.97 5.75
C THR A 117 -5.07 16.27 5.42
N SER A 118 -4.57 17.08 4.49
CA SER A 118 -5.25 18.30 4.03
C SER A 118 -6.10 18.12 2.77
N ASP A 119 -5.93 17.02 2.03
CA ASP A 119 -6.75 16.73 0.85
C ASP A 119 -8.14 16.24 1.28
N PRO A 120 -9.24 16.97 0.97
CA PRO A 120 -10.59 16.60 1.40
C PRO A 120 -11.10 15.29 0.76
N ARG A 121 -10.39 14.75 -0.23
CA ARG A 121 -10.69 13.46 -0.84
C ARG A 121 -10.15 12.29 -0.01
N CYS A 122 -9.20 12.51 0.88
CA CYS A 122 -8.50 11.47 1.62
C CYS A 122 -9.06 11.29 3.03
N THR A 123 -9.39 10.04 3.38
CA THR A 123 -9.78 9.63 4.73
C THR A 123 -8.82 8.55 5.22
N LEU A 124 -8.22 8.76 6.38
CA LEU A 124 -7.42 7.74 7.07
C LEU A 124 -8.33 6.95 8.02
N VAL A 125 -8.25 5.62 7.96
CA VAL A 125 -9.06 4.69 8.75
C VAL A 125 -8.11 3.78 9.52
N HIS A 126 -8.20 3.82 10.85
CA HIS A 126 -7.49 2.86 11.70
C HIS A 126 -8.23 1.51 11.69
N GLY A 127 -7.60 0.49 11.11
CA GLY A 127 -8.18 -0.85 11.00
C GLY A 127 -7.24 -1.87 10.35
N ASP A 128 -7.41 -3.15 10.69
CA ASP A 128 -6.73 -4.25 10.01
C ASP A 128 -7.43 -4.55 8.69
N PHE A 129 -6.84 -4.09 7.58
CA PHE A 129 -7.35 -4.30 6.22
C PHE A 129 -7.67 -5.78 5.96
N PHE A 130 -6.76 -6.70 6.30
CA PHE A 130 -6.97 -8.13 6.04
C PHE A 130 -8.09 -8.72 6.91
N ALA A 131 -8.23 -8.28 8.15
CA ALA A 131 -9.37 -8.65 8.99
C ALA A 131 -10.70 -8.11 8.45
N MET A 132 -10.70 -6.88 7.94
CA MET A 132 -11.89 -6.26 7.35
C MET A 132 -12.33 -7.02 6.11
N ILE A 133 -11.41 -7.34 5.19
CA ILE A 133 -11.71 -8.21 4.03
C ILE A 133 -12.20 -9.59 4.47
N ARG A 134 -11.56 -10.21 5.47
CA ARG A 134 -11.93 -11.54 5.96
C ARG A 134 -13.33 -11.59 6.57
N SER A 135 -13.76 -10.51 7.21
CA SER A 135 -15.08 -10.38 7.85
C SER A 135 -16.13 -9.65 6.99
N ALA A 136 -15.77 -9.27 5.75
CA ALA A 136 -16.59 -8.44 4.87
C ALA A 136 -17.02 -7.10 5.51
N ALA A 137 -16.21 -6.57 6.44
CA ALA A 137 -16.44 -5.27 7.05
C ALA A 137 -16.18 -4.15 6.03
N SER A 138 -16.89 -3.03 6.15
CA SER A 138 -16.63 -1.89 5.27
C SER A 138 -15.23 -1.32 5.48
N LEU A 139 -14.52 -1.05 4.39
CA LEU A 139 -13.27 -0.29 4.39
C LEU A 139 -13.47 1.21 4.65
N ASP A 140 -14.71 1.71 4.56
CA ASP A 140 -15.13 3.08 4.86
C ASP A 140 -16.26 3.07 5.89
N PRO A 141 -15.95 2.88 7.20
CA PRO A 141 -16.97 2.72 8.23
C PRO A 141 -17.91 3.92 8.37
N ALA A 142 -17.46 5.12 8.00
CA ALA A 142 -18.26 6.35 8.07
C ALA A 142 -19.39 6.37 7.03
N VAL A 143 -19.20 5.70 5.89
CA VAL A 143 -20.17 5.67 4.78
C VAL A 143 -20.98 4.36 4.75
N GLY A 144 -20.54 3.31 5.45
CA GLY A 144 -21.21 2.01 5.45
C GLY A 144 -20.74 1.13 4.28
N ALA A 145 -21.62 0.33 3.67
CA ALA A 145 -21.27 -0.70 2.67
C ALA A 145 -20.81 -0.15 1.29
N ARG A 146 -19.72 0.63 1.28
CA ARG A 146 -19.11 1.23 0.09
C ARG A 146 -18.23 0.21 -0.63
N THR A 147 -18.34 0.17 -1.96
CA THR A 147 -17.43 -0.56 -2.85
C THR A 147 -16.58 0.38 -3.69
N PHE A 148 -15.42 -0.10 -4.11
CA PHE A 148 -14.36 0.72 -4.70
C PHE A 148 -14.11 0.40 -6.16
N HIS A 149 -13.71 1.41 -6.91
CA HIS A 149 -13.26 1.27 -8.29
C HIS A 149 -11.84 0.70 -8.36
N ALA A 150 -11.02 0.98 -7.36
CA ALA A 150 -9.68 0.42 -7.21
C ALA A 150 -9.39 0.09 -5.75
N ILE A 151 -8.77 -1.06 -5.50
CA ILE A 151 -8.17 -1.40 -4.20
C ILE A 151 -6.69 -1.67 -4.42
N LEU A 152 -5.83 -0.85 -3.82
CA LEU A 152 -4.37 -0.95 -3.89
C LEU A 152 -3.86 -1.47 -2.55
N VAL A 153 -3.03 -2.51 -2.52
CA VAL A 153 -2.54 -3.09 -1.26
C VAL A 153 -1.03 -3.05 -1.22
N ASP A 154 -0.52 -2.46 -0.15
CA ASP A 154 0.90 -2.19 0.11
C ASP A 154 1.15 -2.36 1.62
N ILE A 155 1.17 -3.62 2.07
CA ILE A 155 1.25 -3.99 3.51
C ILE A 155 2.37 -5.01 3.72
N ASP A 156 2.20 -6.23 3.21
CA ASP A 156 3.19 -7.29 3.36
C ASP A 156 4.36 -7.13 2.39
N HIS A 157 5.52 -7.71 2.72
CA HIS A 157 6.69 -7.70 1.84
C HIS A 157 6.41 -8.44 0.52
N SER A 158 5.69 -9.55 0.57
CA SER A 158 5.24 -10.29 -0.62
C SER A 158 4.14 -11.29 -0.27
N PRO A 159 3.48 -11.93 -1.26
CA PRO A 159 2.59 -13.06 -0.99
C PRO A 159 3.23 -14.23 -0.23
N ARG A 160 4.58 -14.30 -0.17
CA ARG A 160 5.35 -15.33 0.54
C ARG A 160 6.06 -14.84 1.79
N HIS A 161 6.09 -13.53 2.00
CA HIS A 161 6.78 -12.89 3.12
C HIS A 161 5.82 -11.90 3.78
N LEU A 162 5.09 -12.41 4.77
CA LEU A 162 4.02 -11.70 5.46
C LEU A 162 4.56 -11.01 6.71
N LEU A 163 4.05 -9.81 7.01
CA LEU A 163 4.28 -9.14 8.29
C LEU A 163 3.61 -9.88 9.45
N HIS A 164 2.49 -10.54 9.19
CA HIS A 164 1.80 -11.35 10.18
C HIS A 164 1.16 -12.61 9.58
N PRO A 165 1.27 -13.78 10.24
CA PRO A 165 0.73 -15.04 9.72
C PRO A 165 -0.78 -15.03 9.42
N SER A 166 -1.56 -14.17 10.09
CA SER A 166 -3.01 -14.03 9.85
C SER A 166 -3.34 -13.51 8.44
N HIS A 167 -2.38 -12.93 7.73
CA HIS A 167 -2.56 -12.41 6.37
C HIS A 167 -2.58 -13.54 5.33
N ALA A 168 -2.05 -14.72 5.66
CA ALA A 168 -1.86 -15.82 4.69
C ALA A 168 -3.16 -16.19 3.96
N GLY A 169 -4.29 -16.16 4.64
CA GLY A 169 -5.60 -16.47 4.05
C GLY A 169 -6.08 -15.47 2.99
N PHE A 170 -5.54 -14.24 2.97
CA PHE A 170 -5.84 -13.24 1.95
C PHE A 170 -5.30 -13.64 0.58
N TYR A 171 -4.06 -14.14 0.54
CA TYR A 171 -3.35 -14.52 -0.70
C TYR A 171 -3.88 -15.80 -1.36
N GLN A 172 -4.82 -16.48 -0.69
CA GLN A 172 -5.48 -17.68 -1.20
C GLN A 172 -6.75 -17.33 -1.98
N PRO A 173 -7.23 -18.21 -2.89
CA PRO A 173 -8.40 -17.92 -3.72
C PRO A 173 -9.65 -17.46 -2.94
N ALA A 174 -9.89 -17.99 -1.74
CA ALA A 174 -11.02 -17.57 -0.91
C ALA A 174 -10.88 -16.13 -0.38
N GLY A 175 -9.66 -15.70 -0.03
CA GLY A 175 -9.38 -14.32 0.39
C GLY A 175 -9.55 -13.34 -0.77
N LEU A 176 -9.02 -13.69 -1.93
CA LEU A 176 -9.15 -12.91 -3.16
C LEU A 176 -10.62 -12.77 -3.62
N ARG A 177 -11.45 -13.80 -3.43
CA ARG A 177 -12.91 -13.69 -3.67
C ARG A 177 -13.58 -12.70 -2.72
N ARG A 178 -13.23 -12.70 -1.44
CA ARG A 178 -13.79 -11.73 -0.47
C ARG A 178 -13.36 -10.30 -0.82
N LEU A 179 -12.09 -10.10 -1.18
CA LEU A 179 -11.60 -8.80 -1.66
C LEU A 179 -12.41 -8.30 -2.85
N ARG A 180 -12.72 -9.19 -3.80
CA ARG A 180 -13.53 -8.86 -4.96
C ARG A 180 -14.91 -8.33 -4.60
N ASP A 181 -15.51 -8.77 -3.50
CA ASP A 181 -16.82 -8.27 -3.04
C ASP A 181 -16.77 -6.79 -2.61
N HIS A 182 -15.59 -6.27 -2.28
CA HIS A 182 -15.36 -4.84 -2.02
C HIS A 182 -15.10 -4.02 -3.29
N LEU A 183 -14.89 -4.67 -4.45
CA LEU A 183 -14.76 -4.00 -5.73
C LEU A 183 -16.12 -3.78 -6.38
N ARG A 184 -16.24 -2.64 -7.07
CA ARG A 184 -17.29 -2.40 -8.05
C ARG A 184 -17.07 -3.31 -9.27
N PRO A 185 -18.13 -3.64 -10.04
CA PRO A 185 -17.97 -4.34 -11.30
C PRO A 185 -16.99 -3.63 -12.24
N GLY A 186 -16.05 -4.40 -12.81
CA GLY A 186 -14.96 -3.87 -13.64
C GLY A 186 -13.93 -3.00 -12.88
N GLY A 187 -13.92 -3.06 -11.56
CA GLY A 187 -12.89 -2.44 -10.71
C GLY A 187 -11.55 -3.17 -10.80
N VAL A 188 -10.49 -2.55 -10.29
CA VAL A 188 -9.13 -3.10 -10.30
C VAL A 188 -8.65 -3.41 -8.89
N PHE A 189 -8.06 -4.58 -8.71
CA PHE A 189 -7.19 -4.88 -7.57
C PHE A 189 -5.73 -4.71 -8.01
N ALA A 190 -4.90 -4.12 -7.15
CA ALA A 190 -3.47 -4.14 -7.31
C ALA A 190 -2.74 -4.40 -6.00
N LEU A 191 -1.58 -5.05 -6.10
CA LEU A 191 -0.74 -5.42 -4.96
C LEU A 191 0.72 -5.09 -5.27
N TRP A 192 1.38 -4.41 -4.33
CA TRP A 192 2.83 -4.28 -4.31
C TRP A 192 3.50 -5.52 -3.71
N SER A 193 4.66 -5.89 -4.24
CA SER A 193 5.49 -6.96 -3.70
C SER A 193 6.96 -6.70 -3.96
N ASN A 194 7.80 -6.94 -2.94
CA ASN A 194 9.25 -6.87 -3.06
C ASN A 194 9.85 -8.03 -3.89
N ASP A 195 9.18 -9.18 -3.90
CA ASP A 195 9.69 -10.40 -4.55
C ASP A 195 9.39 -10.41 -6.07
N PRO A 196 10.11 -11.23 -6.86
CA PRO A 196 9.74 -11.52 -8.24
C PRO A 196 8.33 -12.10 -8.38
N PRO A 197 7.76 -12.13 -9.61
CA PRO A 197 6.45 -12.71 -9.84
C PRO A 197 6.32 -14.14 -9.29
N ASP A 198 5.26 -14.37 -8.54
CA ASP A 198 4.90 -15.66 -7.95
C ASP A 198 3.82 -16.33 -8.78
N ASP A 199 4.14 -17.51 -9.33
CA ASP A 199 3.24 -18.23 -10.24
C ASP A 199 1.98 -18.75 -9.53
N GLU A 200 2.08 -19.16 -8.26
CA GLU A 200 0.93 -19.66 -7.49
C GLU A 200 -0.04 -18.53 -7.17
N PHE A 201 0.48 -17.38 -6.74
CA PHE A 201 -0.34 -16.20 -6.47
C PHE A 201 -0.98 -15.68 -7.77
N THR A 202 -0.23 -15.68 -8.87
CA THR A 202 -0.77 -15.35 -10.20
C THR A 202 -1.89 -16.31 -10.62
N ALA A 203 -1.74 -17.61 -10.33
CA ALA A 203 -2.79 -18.59 -10.58
C ALA A 203 -4.02 -18.34 -9.69
N ALA A 204 -3.84 -18.07 -8.40
CA ALA A 204 -4.91 -17.76 -7.46
C ALA A 204 -5.71 -16.51 -7.89
N LEU A 205 -5.04 -15.47 -8.41
CA LEU A 205 -5.69 -14.29 -8.99
C LEU A 205 -6.59 -14.67 -10.17
N ARG A 206 -6.11 -15.52 -11.07
CA ARG A 206 -6.85 -15.93 -12.28
C ARG A 206 -8.11 -16.74 -11.98
N GLU A 207 -8.28 -17.30 -10.78
CA GLU A 207 -9.51 -17.97 -10.38
C GLU A 207 -10.69 -17.00 -10.19
N SER A 208 -10.41 -15.74 -9.82
CA SER A 208 -11.45 -14.78 -9.41
C SER A 208 -11.46 -13.49 -10.23
N PHE A 209 -10.37 -13.21 -10.93
CA PHE A 209 -10.13 -12.00 -11.71
C PHE A 209 -9.75 -12.32 -13.15
N THR A 210 -9.84 -11.30 -14.00
CA THR A 210 -9.40 -11.33 -15.40
C THR A 210 -8.29 -10.31 -15.63
N GLY A 211 -7.60 -10.39 -16.77
CA GLY A 211 -6.56 -9.43 -17.13
C GLY A 211 -5.39 -9.37 -16.13
N VAL A 212 -5.11 -10.45 -15.40
CA VAL A 212 -4.04 -10.53 -14.40
C VAL A 212 -2.68 -10.24 -15.04
N ARG A 213 -1.94 -9.28 -14.48
CA ARG A 213 -0.55 -8.95 -14.84
C ARG A 213 0.33 -8.95 -13.59
N ALA A 214 1.60 -9.26 -13.78
CA ALA A 214 2.66 -9.14 -12.79
C ALA A 214 3.81 -8.37 -13.45
N ASP A 215 3.82 -7.06 -13.25
CA ASP A 215 4.74 -6.13 -13.90
C ASP A 215 5.99 -5.96 -13.02
N ILE A 216 7.18 -6.25 -13.58
CA ILE A 216 8.45 -6.08 -12.88
C ILE A 216 8.89 -4.62 -12.99
N ILE A 217 8.87 -3.91 -11.86
CA ILE A 217 9.33 -2.53 -11.74
C ILE A 217 10.82 -2.54 -11.41
N ARG A 218 11.60 -1.87 -12.25
CA ARG A 218 13.05 -1.73 -12.10
C ARG A 218 13.38 -0.33 -11.62
N PHE A 219 14.30 -0.22 -10.66
CA PHE A 219 14.77 1.04 -10.13
C PHE A 219 16.19 0.93 -9.59
N ASP A 220 16.89 2.05 -9.58
CA ASP A 220 18.25 2.13 -9.06
C ASP A 220 18.28 1.89 -7.55
N ASN A 221 19.19 1.04 -7.09
CA ASN A 221 19.51 0.89 -5.68
C ASN A 221 20.88 1.53 -5.37
N PRO A 222 20.89 2.79 -4.93
CA PRO A 222 22.13 3.52 -4.67
C PRO A 222 22.90 2.97 -3.46
N LEU A 223 22.24 2.23 -2.56
CA LEU A 223 22.93 1.60 -1.41
C LEU A 223 23.77 0.39 -1.82
N GLN A 224 23.37 -0.28 -2.90
CA GLN A 224 24.04 -1.48 -3.40
C GLN A 224 24.77 -1.25 -4.72
N GLY A 225 24.62 -0.08 -5.34
CA GLY A 225 25.23 0.25 -6.63
C GLY A 225 24.74 -0.65 -7.77
N ARG A 226 23.50 -1.16 -7.68
CA ARG A 226 22.90 -2.07 -8.67
C ARG A 226 21.41 -1.78 -8.86
N GLU A 227 20.83 -2.36 -9.90
CA GLU A 227 19.38 -2.35 -10.06
C GLU A 227 18.70 -3.24 -8.99
N ALA A 228 17.60 -2.74 -8.45
CA ALA A 228 16.65 -3.49 -7.66
C ALA A 228 15.32 -3.62 -8.42
N THR A 229 14.54 -4.62 -8.01
CA THR A 229 13.24 -4.91 -8.63
C THR A 229 12.18 -5.08 -7.56
N ALA A 230 10.95 -4.73 -7.92
CA ALA A 230 9.74 -5.11 -7.23
C ALA A 230 8.70 -5.59 -8.26
N THR A 231 7.66 -6.27 -7.82
CA THR A 231 6.55 -6.71 -8.65
C THR A 231 5.29 -5.96 -8.27
N VAL A 232 4.59 -5.43 -9.27
CA VAL A 232 3.23 -4.90 -9.13
C VAL A 232 2.27 -5.87 -9.81
N TYR A 233 1.35 -6.45 -9.04
CA TYR A 233 0.27 -7.25 -9.58
C TYR A 233 -0.93 -6.36 -9.87
N THR A 234 -1.59 -6.55 -11.01
CA THR A 234 -2.89 -5.90 -11.30
C THR A 234 -3.89 -6.91 -11.85
N ALA A 235 -5.14 -6.84 -11.39
CA ALA A 235 -6.19 -7.78 -11.74
C ALA A 235 -7.55 -7.06 -11.84
N LEU A 236 -8.35 -7.39 -12.86
CA LEU A 236 -9.65 -6.77 -13.11
C LEU A 236 -10.79 -7.65 -12.62
N ASP A 237 -11.74 -7.03 -11.94
CA ASP A 237 -13.01 -7.67 -11.61
C ASP A 237 -13.75 -8.08 -12.91
N PRO A 238 -14.17 -9.35 -13.05
CA PRO A 238 -14.79 -9.84 -14.28
C PRO A 238 -16.25 -9.43 -14.44
N ARG A 239 -16.92 -8.88 -13.40
CA ARG A 239 -18.34 -8.53 -13.49
C ARG A 239 -18.49 -7.32 -14.40
N ALA A 240 -19.42 -7.40 -15.34
CA ALA A 240 -19.77 -6.28 -16.20
C ALA A 240 -20.40 -5.15 -15.39
N ARG A 241 -20.13 -3.90 -15.80
CA ARG A 241 -20.71 -2.69 -15.22
C ARG A 241 -22.22 -2.62 -15.40
#